data_AF-A0A496X731-F1
#
_entry.id   AF-A0A496X731-F1
#
_cell.length_a   1.000
_cell.length_b   1.000
_cell.length_c   1.000
_cell.angle_alpha   90.00
_cell.angle_beta   90.00
_cell.angle_gamma   90.00
#
_symmetry.space_group_name_H-M   'P 1'
#
loop_
_entity.id
_entity.type
_entity.pdbx_description
1 polymer ?
#
loop_
_entity_poly.entity_id
_entity_poly.type
_entity_poly.pdbx_seq_one_letter_code
_entity_poly.pdbx_strand_id
1 'polypeptide(L)'
;MALCTAVLLLCSETAYADAQILAPGYRSLEFPAPDPNTYTLPVLGDAADGEVINTDGESLKLHDLFDGHIVLLSFIYATCDDINGCPLATAVLHKIKRRIAEQHNLTTTLRMITISFDPQHDTPEVMQRYGKGFQSDTLDWQFLTTSGDDTLQPILNDYAQTVSKVFDKDGKDAGRFSHILRVFLIDRDQKIRNIYSTSYLHADTLISDIKTVQIEDAASSASLTNTKAADQDKADLTSSNASPSISRWSGKSLLGLPPPPVPDKNPITAAAINLGQKLFFDRRLSLNNTMSCAMCHVPEQGFTNNQMATAVGIEGSSVRRNAPTLYNVAYLERLFHDGREYALEQQVWGPLLAPNEMANPSVGFVIRKLNLLADYKGLFEAAYQSSATMETVGMALASYQRTLTSADSSFDQWYFGKQNNALNPGARAGFELFVGKGGCSSCHLVSEEYALFTDSGLHNTGLGYQTAMQASPLTTTSLTTRVQIAPGQFVEVNNSIIASVSGPRQNDLGLYEITQSPQDRWKYRTPSLRNIALTAPYMHDGSLTTLEDVVEFYNRGGFPNDNQDPRIHPLKLSKKEKINLVRFMESLTGSNVAALVADTMQASIGDPE
;
A
#
# COMPACT_ATOMS: atom_id res chain seq x y z
N MET A 1 -77.62 9.84 7.85
CA MET A 1 -77.38 8.83 6.80
C MET A 1 -76.74 9.55 5.63
N ALA A 2 -75.43 9.77 5.72
CA ALA A 2 -74.56 10.36 4.70
C ALA A 2 -73.10 10.19 5.19
N LEU A 3 -72.21 9.96 4.23
CA LEU A 3 -70.84 9.49 4.32
C LEU A 3 -69.92 10.30 5.26
N CYS A 4 -69.02 9.61 5.96
CA CYS A 4 -67.74 10.17 6.37
C CYS A 4 -66.65 9.10 6.20
N THR A 5 -65.83 9.29 5.16
CA THR A 5 -64.71 8.44 4.77
C THR A 5 -63.50 8.80 5.65
N ALA A 6 -63.07 7.89 6.52
CA ALA A 6 -61.81 8.02 7.25
C ALA A 6 -60.74 7.20 6.51
N VAL A 7 -59.75 7.90 5.94
CA VAL A 7 -58.53 7.31 5.39
C VAL A 7 -57.57 7.04 6.55
N LEU A 8 -57.35 5.76 6.85
CA LEU A 8 -56.24 5.29 7.67
C LEU A 8 -55.01 5.15 6.77
N LEU A 9 -54.05 6.08 6.90
CA LEU A 9 -52.68 5.90 6.43
C LEU A 9 -51.87 5.31 7.59
N LEU A 10 -51.68 3.98 7.55
CA LEU A 10 -50.68 3.28 8.33
C LEU A 10 -49.33 3.46 7.62
N CYS A 11 -48.47 4.34 8.14
CA CYS A 11 -47.05 4.31 7.82
C CYS A 11 -46.44 3.09 8.52
N SER A 12 -46.14 2.05 7.75
CA SER A 12 -45.27 0.96 8.18
C SER A 12 -43.82 1.45 8.17
N GLU A 13 -43.27 1.69 9.37
CA GLU A 13 -41.83 1.66 9.58
C GLU A 13 -41.33 0.25 9.24
N THR A 14 -40.61 0.12 8.13
CA THR A 14 -39.85 -1.10 7.85
C THR A 14 -38.55 -1.00 8.65
N ALA A 15 -38.43 -1.92 9.60
CA ALA A 15 -37.23 -2.13 10.39
C ALA A 15 -36.05 -2.45 9.44
N TYR A 16 -35.02 -1.60 9.47
CA TYR A 16 -33.70 -1.96 8.99
C TYR A 16 -33.17 -3.06 9.92
N ALA A 17 -33.16 -4.29 9.42
CA ALA A 17 -32.45 -5.39 10.08
C ALA A 17 -30.94 -5.09 10.05
N ASP A 18 -30.32 -5.13 11.24
CA ASP A 18 -28.87 -4.99 11.44
C ASP A 18 -28.09 -5.88 10.47
N ALA A 19 -27.23 -5.28 9.65
CA ALA A 19 -26.31 -6.02 8.80
C ALA A 19 -25.21 -6.62 9.68
N GLN A 20 -25.36 -7.90 10.04
CA GLN A 20 -24.35 -8.65 10.78
C GLN A 20 -23.00 -8.59 10.03
N ILE A 21 -22.00 -7.96 10.65
CA ILE A 21 -20.64 -7.86 10.09
C ILE A 21 -20.06 -9.27 9.99
N LEU A 22 -19.88 -9.77 8.77
CA LEU A 22 -19.45 -11.16 8.54
C LEU A 22 -17.97 -11.37 8.87
N ALA A 23 -17.12 -10.36 8.69
CA ALA A 23 -15.71 -10.37 9.09
C ALA A 23 -15.16 -8.93 9.19
N PRO A 24 -14.09 -8.66 9.97
CA PRO A 24 -13.48 -7.34 10.10
C PRO A 24 -12.94 -6.84 8.74
N GLY A 25 -13.50 -5.75 8.24
CA GLY A 25 -13.17 -5.19 6.92
C GLY A 25 -14.11 -5.62 5.80
N TYR A 26 -14.92 -6.67 6.00
CA TYR A 26 -15.98 -7.05 5.07
C TYR A 26 -17.20 -6.14 5.23
N ARG A 27 -17.47 -5.30 4.22
CA ARG A 27 -18.58 -4.33 4.20
C ARG A 27 -19.63 -4.74 3.16
N SER A 28 -20.79 -4.09 3.15
CA SER A 28 -21.71 -4.20 2.02
C SER A 28 -21.04 -3.72 0.74
N LEU A 29 -21.36 -4.33 -0.40
CA LEU A 29 -20.92 -3.85 -1.72
C LEU A 29 -21.26 -2.36 -1.84
N GLU A 30 -20.25 -1.51 -2.01
CA GLU A 30 -20.43 -0.04 -2.08
C GLU A 30 -21.01 0.42 -3.43
N PHE A 31 -21.10 -0.50 -4.38
CA PHE A 31 -21.72 -0.35 -5.68
C PHE A 31 -22.75 -1.47 -5.90
N PRO A 32 -23.79 -1.27 -6.72
CA PRO A 32 -24.65 -2.38 -7.14
C PRO A 32 -23.85 -3.33 -8.05
N ALA A 33 -24.01 -4.64 -7.88
CA ALA A 33 -23.43 -5.61 -8.80
C ALA A 33 -23.97 -5.34 -10.22
N PRO A 34 -23.12 -5.38 -11.26
CA PRO A 34 -23.53 -5.11 -12.62
C PRO A 34 -24.59 -6.11 -13.07
N ASP A 35 -25.57 -5.64 -13.86
CA ASP A 35 -26.61 -6.51 -14.38
C ASP A 35 -25.97 -7.61 -15.27
N PRO A 36 -26.40 -8.88 -15.14
CA PRO A 36 -25.89 -9.95 -15.99
C PRO A 36 -26.03 -9.59 -17.47
N ASN A 37 -25.04 -9.97 -18.30
CA ASN A 37 -25.00 -9.69 -19.76
C ASN A 37 -24.72 -8.22 -20.15
N THR A 38 -24.37 -7.35 -19.19
CA THR A 38 -23.86 -6.00 -19.51
C THR A 38 -22.33 -5.94 -19.65
N TYR A 39 -21.66 -7.04 -19.34
CA TYR A 39 -20.20 -7.20 -19.39
C TYR A 39 -19.85 -8.65 -19.74
N THR A 40 -18.58 -8.88 -20.07
CA THR A 40 -18.05 -10.22 -20.31
C THR A 40 -16.88 -10.53 -19.39
N LEU A 41 -16.76 -11.76 -18.93
CA LEU A 41 -15.64 -12.19 -18.08
C LEU A 41 -14.48 -12.73 -18.92
N PRO A 42 -13.25 -12.23 -18.77
CA PRO A 42 -12.11 -12.73 -19.55
C PRO A 42 -11.75 -14.17 -19.14
N VAL A 43 -11.13 -14.92 -20.06
CA VAL A 43 -10.47 -16.19 -19.71
C VAL A 43 -9.12 -15.88 -19.08
N LEU A 44 -8.96 -16.21 -17.80
CA LEU A 44 -7.75 -15.96 -17.00
C LEU A 44 -6.72 -17.09 -17.13
N GLY A 45 -7.17 -18.30 -17.46
CA GLY A 45 -6.33 -19.48 -17.62
C GLY A 45 -7.15 -20.76 -17.63
N ASP A 46 -6.47 -21.89 -17.76
CA ASP A 46 -7.06 -23.23 -17.62
C ASP A 46 -7.22 -23.58 -16.15
N ALA A 47 -8.35 -24.19 -15.78
CA ALA A 47 -8.53 -24.76 -14.46
C ALA A 47 -7.64 -26.00 -14.34
N ALA A 48 -6.82 -26.08 -13.29
CA ALA A 48 -5.92 -27.20 -13.08
C ALA A 48 -6.66 -28.48 -12.66
N ASP A 49 -6.14 -29.62 -13.10
CA ASP A 49 -6.60 -30.95 -12.67
C ASP A 49 -5.80 -31.43 -11.45
N GLY A 50 -6.30 -32.48 -10.80
CA GLY A 50 -5.64 -33.08 -9.66
C GLY A 50 -6.36 -34.31 -9.17
N GLU A 51 -5.66 -35.16 -8.42
CA GLU A 51 -6.29 -36.28 -7.73
C GLU A 51 -6.81 -35.83 -6.37
N VAL A 52 -8.11 -36.03 -6.16
CA VAL A 52 -8.84 -35.58 -4.97
C VAL A 52 -9.67 -36.74 -4.41
N ILE A 53 -9.94 -36.70 -3.11
CA ILE A 53 -10.73 -37.72 -2.40
C ILE A 53 -12.02 -37.06 -1.91
N ASN A 54 -13.17 -37.67 -2.24
CA ASN A 54 -14.47 -37.19 -1.78
C ASN A 54 -14.78 -37.64 -0.34
N THR A 55 -15.93 -37.22 0.20
CA THR A 55 -16.34 -37.56 1.57
C THR A 55 -16.67 -39.05 1.79
N ASP A 56 -16.84 -39.82 0.72
CA ASP A 56 -17.08 -41.26 0.76
C ASP A 56 -15.78 -42.08 0.65
N GLY A 57 -14.62 -41.40 0.51
CA GLY A 57 -13.30 -42.01 0.43
C GLY A 57 -12.91 -42.46 -0.99
N GLU A 58 -13.66 -42.05 -2.01
CA GLU A 58 -13.37 -42.38 -3.41
C GLU A 58 -12.36 -41.39 -4.00
N SER A 59 -11.35 -41.91 -4.71
CA SER A 59 -10.39 -41.09 -5.46
C SER A 59 -10.97 -40.72 -6.83
N LEU A 60 -10.93 -39.43 -7.16
CA LEU A 60 -11.51 -38.83 -8.36
C LEU A 60 -10.51 -37.85 -8.99
N LYS A 61 -10.72 -37.49 -10.25
CA LYS A 61 -10.06 -36.32 -10.85
C LYS A 61 -10.89 -35.07 -10.63
N LEU A 62 -10.20 -33.96 -10.39
CA LEU A 62 -10.84 -32.67 -10.16
C LEU A 62 -11.61 -32.21 -11.41
N HIS A 63 -11.08 -32.49 -12.62
CA HIS A 63 -11.76 -32.23 -13.89
C HIS A 63 -13.05 -33.02 -14.08
N ASP A 64 -13.13 -34.27 -13.61
CA ASP A 64 -14.38 -35.05 -13.65
C ASP A 64 -15.50 -34.36 -12.86
N LEU A 65 -15.14 -33.56 -11.85
CA LEU A 65 -16.07 -32.77 -11.06
C LEU A 65 -16.43 -31.43 -11.74
N PHE A 66 -15.68 -30.98 -12.73
CA PHE A 66 -15.99 -29.74 -13.46
C PHE A 66 -16.95 -29.98 -14.63
N ASP A 67 -16.88 -31.16 -15.23
CA ASP A 67 -17.57 -31.47 -16.49
C ASP A 67 -19.06 -31.12 -16.49
N GLY A 68 -19.44 -30.25 -17.44
CA GLY A 68 -20.82 -29.81 -17.65
C GLY A 68 -21.35 -28.77 -16.66
N HIS A 69 -20.53 -28.30 -15.72
CA HIS A 69 -20.93 -27.38 -14.65
C HIS A 69 -20.12 -26.08 -14.70
N ILE A 70 -20.76 -24.98 -14.28
CA ILE A 70 -20.05 -23.79 -13.81
C ILE A 70 -19.62 -24.09 -12.38
N VAL A 71 -18.35 -23.88 -12.05
CA VAL A 71 -17.78 -24.27 -10.76
C VAL A 71 -17.34 -23.05 -9.96
N LEU A 72 -17.75 -22.99 -8.70
CA LEU A 72 -17.09 -22.17 -7.68
C LEU A 72 -16.14 -23.04 -6.88
N LEU A 73 -14.84 -22.86 -7.10
CA LEU A 73 -13.78 -23.61 -6.41
C LEU A 73 -13.18 -22.75 -5.29
N SER A 74 -13.06 -23.33 -4.10
CA SER A 74 -12.49 -22.70 -2.90
C SER A 74 -11.52 -23.65 -2.19
N PHE A 75 -10.54 -23.06 -1.51
CA PHE A 75 -9.57 -23.80 -0.69
C PHE A 75 -9.71 -23.38 0.78
N ILE A 76 -9.83 -24.36 1.68
CA ILE A 76 -9.97 -24.13 3.12
C ILE A 76 -9.17 -25.14 3.94
N TYR A 77 -9.28 -25.09 5.26
CA TYR A 77 -9.04 -26.23 6.14
C TYR A 77 -9.99 -26.14 7.34
N ALA A 78 -10.35 -27.27 7.94
CA ALA A 78 -11.47 -27.34 8.89
C ALA A 78 -11.19 -26.61 10.22
N THR A 79 -9.92 -26.44 10.60
CA THR A 79 -9.48 -25.81 11.85
C THR A 79 -9.08 -24.34 11.69
N CYS A 80 -9.38 -23.72 10.55
CA CYS A 80 -9.05 -22.31 10.29
C CYS A 80 -9.70 -21.35 11.30
N ASP A 81 -8.87 -20.55 11.96
CA ASP A 81 -9.27 -19.51 12.92
C ASP A 81 -9.21 -18.08 12.34
N ASP A 82 -8.74 -17.91 11.10
CA ASP A 82 -8.76 -16.63 10.40
C ASP A 82 -10.18 -16.30 9.91
N ILE A 83 -10.85 -15.37 10.60
CA ILE A 83 -12.21 -14.93 10.30
C ILE A 83 -12.35 -14.30 8.90
N ASN A 84 -11.27 -13.76 8.32
CA ASN A 84 -11.24 -13.23 6.95
C ASN A 84 -10.90 -14.29 5.90
N GLY A 85 -10.57 -15.51 6.32
CA GLY A 85 -10.24 -16.65 5.46
C GLY A 85 -11.42 -17.60 5.27
N CYS A 86 -11.29 -18.82 5.81
CA CYS A 86 -12.24 -19.91 5.58
C CYS A 86 -13.68 -19.62 6.07
N PRO A 87 -13.90 -19.04 7.27
CA PRO A 87 -15.25 -18.68 7.73
C PRO A 87 -15.96 -17.70 6.79
N LEU A 88 -15.25 -16.71 6.26
CA LEU A 88 -15.81 -15.75 5.29
C LEU A 88 -16.20 -16.45 3.99
N ALA A 89 -15.31 -17.26 3.42
CA ALA A 89 -15.58 -18.00 2.19
C ALA A 89 -16.80 -18.93 2.32
N THR A 90 -16.84 -19.72 3.38
CA THR A 90 -17.95 -20.64 3.67
C THR A 90 -19.26 -19.88 3.90
N ALA A 91 -19.23 -18.73 4.59
CA ALA A 91 -20.42 -17.90 4.81
C ALA A 91 -20.96 -17.31 3.48
N VAL A 92 -20.09 -16.83 2.59
CA VAL A 92 -20.49 -16.27 1.31
C VAL A 92 -21.04 -17.35 0.39
N LEU A 93 -20.38 -18.51 0.27
CA LEU A 93 -20.89 -19.64 -0.51
C LEU A 93 -22.23 -20.17 0.03
N HIS A 94 -22.40 -20.22 1.35
CA HIS A 94 -23.69 -20.55 1.96
C HIS A 94 -24.79 -19.52 1.64
N LYS A 95 -24.45 -18.22 1.59
CA LYS A 95 -25.37 -17.17 1.17
C LYS A 95 -25.76 -17.30 -0.31
N ILE A 96 -24.80 -17.64 -1.18
CA ILE A 96 -25.04 -17.93 -2.61
C ILE A 96 -26.00 -19.11 -2.74
N LYS A 97 -25.72 -20.23 -2.07
CA LYS A 97 -26.59 -21.41 -2.02
C LYS A 97 -28.04 -21.05 -1.71
N ARG A 98 -28.27 -20.31 -0.62
CA ARG A 98 -29.62 -19.92 -0.18
C ARG A 98 -30.34 -19.08 -1.23
N ARG A 99 -29.65 -18.16 -1.89
CA ARG A 99 -30.22 -17.26 -2.90
C ARG A 99 -30.45 -17.93 -4.25
N ILE A 100 -29.57 -18.86 -4.63
CA ILE A 100 -29.68 -19.60 -5.89
C ILE A 100 -30.71 -20.74 -5.79
N ALA A 101 -30.94 -21.31 -4.60
CA ALA A 101 -31.99 -22.32 -4.39
C ALA A 101 -33.40 -21.84 -4.76
N GLU A 102 -33.63 -20.53 -4.82
CA GLU A 102 -34.89 -19.91 -5.27
C GLU A 102 -35.00 -19.81 -6.82
N GLN A 103 -33.94 -20.16 -7.56
CA GLN A 103 -33.80 -20.00 -9.01
C GLN A 103 -33.48 -21.36 -9.69
N HIS A 104 -34.53 -22.13 -10.01
CA HIS A 104 -34.44 -23.51 -10.53
C HIS A 104 -33.52 -23.73 -11.77
N ASN A 105 -33.27 -22.69 -12.59
CA ASN A 105 -32.41 -22.80 -13.78
C ASN A 105 -30.90 -22.72 -13.48
N LEU A 106 -30.51 -22.17 -12.32
CA LEU A 106 -29.11 -22.03 -11.92
C LEU A 106 -28.64 -23.20 -11.08
N THR A 107 -29.55 -23.79 -10.31
CA THR A 107 -29.29 -24.94 -9.42
C THR A 107 -28.82 -26.20 -10.15
N THR A 108 -29.21 -26.38 -11.41
CA THR A 108 -28.81 -27.53 -12.23
C THR A 108 -27.48 -27.33 -12.95
N THR A 109 -26.92 -26.13 -12.93
CA THR A 109 -25.74 -25.74 -13.73
C THR A 109 -24.54 -25.32 -12.90
N LEU A 110 -24.75 -24.96 -11.64
CA LEU A 110 -23.72 -24.54 -10.71
C LEU A 110 -23.32 -25.71 -9.80
N ARG A 111 -22.01 -25.94 -9.66
CA ARG A 111 -21.42 -26.82 -8.66
C ARG A 111 -20.46 -26.05 -7.79
N MET A 112 -20.49 -26.29 -6.48
CA MET A 112 -19.55 -25.69 -5.55
C MET A 112 -18.57 -26.76 -5.07
N ILE A 113 -17.28 -26.43 -5.08
CA ILE A 113 -16.21 -27.34 -4.69
C ILE A 113 -15.34 -26.65 -3.66
N THR A 114 -15.11 -27.33 -2.54
CA THR A 114 -14.27 -26.87 -1.45
C THR A 114 -13.23 -27.93 -1.16
N ILE A 115 -11.96 -27.61 -1.39
CA ILE A 115 -10.82 -28.52 -1.20
C ILE A 115 -10.08 -28.14 0.08
N SER A 116 -9.76 -29.12 0.93
CA SER A 116 -8.87 -28.89 2.06
C SER A 116 -7.42 -28.78 1.60
N PHE A 117 -6.67 -27.82 2.16
CA PHE A 117 -5.22 -27.77 2.04
C PHE A 117 -4.45 -28.38 3.22
N ASP A 118 -5.15 -29.06 4.15
CA ASP A 118 -4.55 -29.79 5.28
C ASP A 118 -4.97 -31.28 5.28
N PRO A 119 -4.54 -32.07 4.28
CA PRO A 119 -4.99 -33.45 4.10
C PRO A 119 -4.55 -34.39 5.24
N GLN A 120 -3.59 -33.95 6.07
CA GLN A 120 -3.13 -34.71 7.23
C GLN A 120 -4.18 -34.73 8.36
N HIS A 121 -4.94 -33.64 8.51
CA HIS A 121 -5.95 -33.51 9.56
C HIS A 121 -7.38 -33.52 9.02
N ASP A 122 -7.58 -33.07 7.79
CA ASP A 122 -8.88 -33.02 7.11
C ASP A 122 -9.10 -34.28 6.26
N THR A 123 -9.27 -35.41 6.94
CA THR A 123 -9.62 -36.69 6.30
C THR A 123 -11.01 -36.63 5.64
N PRO A 124 -11.36 -37.59 4.75
CA PRO A 124 -12.72 -37.67 4.17
C PRO A 124 -13.83 -37.58 5.22
N GLU A 125 -13.67 -38.24 6.37
CA GLU A 125 -14.64 -38.21 7.47
C GLU A 125 -14.72 -36.84 8.16
N VAL A 126 -13.60 -36.12 8.27
CA VAL A 126 -13.56 -34.75 8.83
C VAL A 126 -14.24 -33.78 7.86
N MET A 127 -13.93 -33.87 6.57
CA MET A 127 -14.58 -33.06 5.53
C MET A 127 -16.07 -33.36 5.41
N GLN A 128 -16.48 -34.63 5.58
CA GLN A 128 -17.89 -35.00 5.66
C GLN A 128 -18.60 -34.33 6.84
N ARG A 129 -17.96 -34.31 8.02
CA ARG A 129 -18.52 -33.65 9.22
C ARG A 129 -18.58 -32.13 9.06
N TYR A 130 -17.53 -31.52 8.51
CA TYR A 130 -17.50 -30.08 8.22
C TYR A 130 -18.61 -29.71 7.22
N GLY A 131 -18.72 -30.45 6.13
CA GLY A 131 -19.70 -30.25 5.06
C GLY A 131 -21.15 -30.55 5.45
N LYS A 132 -21.40 -31.39 6.47
CA LYS A 132 -22.74 -31.81 6.89
C LYS A 132 -23.68 -30.65 7.19
N GLY A 133 -23.17 -29.55 7.74
CA GLY A 133 -23.95 -28.33 8.01
C GLY A 133 -24.37 -27.55 6.74
N PHE A 134 -23.76 -27.89 5.60
CA PHE A 134 -23.90 -27.18 4.34
C PHE A 134 -24.49 -28.03 3.21
N GLN A 135 -24.86 -29.29 3.46
CA GLN A 135 -25.54 -30.15 2.48
C GLN A 135 -26.97 -29.65 2.18
N SER A 136 -27.49 -29.90 0.98
CA SER A 136 -28.90 -29.66 0.60
C SER A 136 -29.24 -30.41 -0.67
N ASP A 137 -30.52 -30.74 -0.82
CA ASP A 137 -31.05 -31.46 -1.99
C ASP A 137 -31.13 -30.62 -3.28
N THR A 138 -30.81 -29.32 -3.23
CA THR A 138 -31.05 -28.36 -4.32
C THR A 138 -29.79 -27.86 -5.01
N LEU A 139 -28.60 -27.97 -4.41
CA LEU A 139 -27.35 -27.50 -5.00
C LEU A 139 -26.19 -28.39 -4.59
N ASP A 140 -25.43 -28.84 -5.58
CA ASP A 140 -24.33 -29.77 -5.43
C ASP A 140 -23.08 -29.05 -4.87
N TRP A 141 -22.80 -29.27 -3.57
CA TRP A 141 -21.61 -28.74 -2.89
C TRP A 141 -20.74 -29.88 -2.37
N GLN A 142 -19.60 -30.07 -3.04
CA GLN A 142 -18.62 -31.11 -2.76
C GLN A 142 -17.52 -30.60 -1.83
N PHE A 143 -17.19 -31.40 -0.80
CA PHE A 143 -16.09 -31.14 0.12
C PHE A 143 -15.04 -32.22 -0.07
N LEU A 144 -13.82 -31.83 -0.39
CA LEU A 144 -12.77 -32.73 -0.88
C LEU A 144 -11.49 -32.57 -0.04
N THR A 145 -10.68 -33.61 -0.05
CA THR A 145 -9.31 -33.61 0.47
C THR A 145 -8.38 -34.31 -0.52
N THR A 146 -7.12 -34.55 -0.18
CA THR A 146 -6.20 -35.36 -0.99
C THR A 146 -5.59 -36.48 -0.15
N SER A 147 -4.86 -37.40 -0.77
CA SER A 147 -4.15 -38.47 -0.06
C SER A 147 -2.99 -37.97 0.79
N GLY A 148 -2.52 -36.74 0.58
CA GLY A 148 -1.44 -36.10 1.33
C GLY A 148 -0.87 -34.86 0.63
N ASP A 149 0.14 -34.25 1.25
CA ASP A 149 0.76 -33.00 0.77
C ASP A 149 1.34 -33.16 -0.66
N ASP A 150 1.89 -34.34 -1.01
CA ASP A 150 2.50 -34.61 -2.32
C ASP A 150 1.48 -34.57 -3.48
N THR A 151 0.23 -34.96 -3.23
CA THR A 151 -0.85 -34.90 -4.22
C THR A 151 -1.56 -33.56 -4.24
N LEU A 152 -1.55 -32.85 -3.09
CA LEU A 152 -2.12 -31.51 -2.96
C LEU A 152 -1.23 -30.42 -3.56
N GLN A 153 0.08 -30.47 -3.34
CA GLN A 153 1.00 -29.39 -3.70
C GLN A 153 0.97 -29.01 -5.19
N PRO A 154 0.87 -29.96 -6.14
CA PRO A 154 0.69 -29.63 -7.56
C PRO A 154 -0.59 -28.81 -7.81
N ILE A 155 -1.71 -29.22 -7.22
CA ILE A 155 -2.99 -28.50 -7.32
C ILE A 155 -2.84 -27.07 -6.78
N LEU A 156 -2.23 -26.91 -5.60
CA LEU A 156 -2.00 -25.61 -5.02
C LEU A 156 -1.10 -24.73 -5.88
N ASN A 157 -0.02 -25.29 -6.45
CA ASN A 157 0.90 -24.55 -7.32
C ASN A 157 0.21 -24.05 -8.59
N ASP A 158 -0.59 -24.91 -9.23
CA ASP A 158 -1.27 -24.56 -10.49
C ASP A 158 -2.38 -23.52 -10.28
N TYR A 159 -3.05 -23.53 -9.12
CA TYR A 159 -3.97 -22.47 -8.70
C TYR A 159 -3.28 -21.30 -7.99
N ALA A 160 -1.94 -21.25 -8.00
CA ALA A 160 -1.11 -20.25 -7.34
C ALA A 160 -1.47 -19.99 -5.85
N GLN A 161 -1.91 -21.04 -5.15
CA GLN A 161 -2.23 -21.06 -3.71
C GLN A 161 -0.96 -21.34 -2.89
N THR A 162 -0.20 -20.30 -2.57
CA THR A 162 0.92 -20.46 -1.64
C THR A 162 0.39 -20.64 -0.23
N VAL A 163 0.63 -21.81 0.35
CA VAL A 163 0.26 -22.16 1.72
C VAL A 163 1.54 -22.31 2.53
N SER A 164 1.66 -21.58 3.64
CA SER A 164 2.81 -21.65 4.55
C SER A 164 2.39 -22.17 5.92
N LYS A 165 2.97 -23.31 6.35
CA LYS A 165 2.80 -23.82 7.72
C LYS A 165 3.37 -22.80 8.71
N VAL A 166 2.60 -22.46 9.73
CA VAL A 166 3.01 -21.57 10.80
C VAL A 166 3.66 -22.41 11.89
N PHE A 167 4.92 -22.14 12.17
CA PHE A 167 5.64 -22.78 13.27
C PHE A 167 5.55 -21.92 14.54
N ASP A 168 5.44 -22.57 15.69
CA ASP A 168 5.50 -21.89 16.97
C ASP A 168 6.93 -21.44 17.32
N LYS A 169 7.07 -20.73 18.44
CA LYS A 169 8.35 -20.21 18.95
C LYS A 169 9.43 -21.28 19.19
N ASP A 170 9.03 -22.55 19.30
CA ASP A 170 9.89 -23.69 19.55
C ASP A 170 10.16 -24.49 18.25
N GLY A 171 9.70 -23.99 17.10
CA GLY A 171 9.88 -24.60 15.78
C GLY A 171 8.96 -25.80 15.52
N LYS A 172 7.93 -26.01 16.34
CA LYS A 172 6.93 -27.08 16.13
C LYS A 172 5.78 -26.56 15.28
N ASP A 173 5.20 -27.45 14.49
CA ASP A 173 4.01 -27.13 13.68
C ASP A 173 2.88 -26.65 14.61
N ALA A 174 2.44 -25.41 14.42
CA ALA A 174 1.38 -24.81 15.23
C ALA A 174 -0.02 -25.22 14.78
N GLY A 175 -0.15 -26.12 13.80
CA GLY A 175 -1.43 -26.57 13.24
C GLY A 175 -2.21 -25.45 12.55
N ARG A 176 -1.50 -24.42 12.06
CA ARG A 176 -2.06 -23.23 11.42
C ARG A 176 -1.34 -22.96 10.12
N PHE A 177 -2.06 -22.41 9.16
CA PHE A 177 -1.55 -22.09 7.84
C PHE A 177 -1.78 -20.63 7.51
N SER A 178 -0.77 -19.99 6.92
CA SER A 178 -0.89 -18.67 6.30
C SER A 178 -1.12 -18.87 4.81
N HIS A 179 -2.25 -18.42 4.28
CA HIS A 179 -2.56 -18.43 2.86
C HIS A 179 -3.45 -17.24 2.50
N ILE A 180 -3.51 -16.91 1.21
CA ILE A 180 -4.40 -15.85 0.71
C ILE A 180 -5.74 -16.49 0.35
N LEU A 181 -6.86 -15.94 0.83
CA LEU A 181 -8.19 -16.42 0.42
C LEU A 181 -8.43 -16.12 -1.06
N ARG A 182 -8.74 -17.16 -1.82
CA ARG A 182 -9.19 -17.05 -3.21
C ARG A 182 -10.35 -18.02 -3.48
N VAL A 183 -11.37 -17.51 -4.16
CA VAL A 183 -12.45 -18.31 -4.75
C VAL A 183 -12.38 -18.15 -6.26
N PHE A 184 -12.45 -19.25 -6.99
CA PHE A 184 -12.34 -19.27 -8.44
C PHE A 184 -13.70 -19.51 -9.06
N LEU A 185 -14.08 -18.72 -10.07
CA LEU A 185 -15.19 -19.03 -10.96
C LEU A 185 -14.62 -19.71 -12.21
N ILE A 186 -15.07 -20.93 -12.48
CA ILE A 186 -14.65 -21.76 -13.61
C ILE A 186 -15.87 -22.05 -14.48
N ASP A 187 -15.74 -21.92 -15.80
CA ASP A 187 -16.81 -22.22 -16.74
C ASP A 187 -16.84 -23.70 -17.16
N ARG A 188 -17.79 -24.05 -18.03
CA ARG A 188 -17.99 -25.43 -18.50
C ARG A 188 -16.87 -25.95 -19.42
N ASP A 189 -16.09 -25.05 -20.01
CA ASP A 189 -14.91 -25.36 -20.80
C ASP A 189 -13.65 -25.44 -19.92
N GLN A 190 -13.84 -25.53 -18.60
CA GLN A 190 -12.80 -25.63 -17.58
C GLN A 190 -11.84 -24.43 -17.62
N LYS A 191 -12.33 -23.24 -17.97
CA LYS A 191 -11.56 -22.00 -17.95
C LYS A 191 -11.86 -21.19 -16.70
N ILE A 192 -10.82 -20.66 -16.07
CA ILE A 192 -10.96 -19.72 -14.95
C ILE A 192 -11.44 -18.37 -15.52
N ARG A 193 -12.60 -17.91 -15.08
CA ARG A 193 -13.24 -16.66 -15.54
C ARG A 193 -13.11 -15.50 -14.56
N ASN A 194 -12.98 -15.81 -13.27
CA ASN A 194 -12.68 -14.79 -12.26
C ASN A 194 -12.01 -15.42 -11.02
N ILE A 195 -11.30 -14.60 -10.24
CA ILE A 195 -10.69 -14.97 -8.96
C ILE A 195 -11.06 -13.91 -7.92
N TYR A 196 -11.86 -14.28 -6.91
CA TYR A 196 -12.32 -13.38 -5.87
C TYR A 196 -11.42 -13.45 -4.64
N SER A 197 -11.00 -12.29 -4.13
CA SER A 197 -10.33 -12.12 -2.85
C SER A 197 -11.30 -11.67 -1.76
N THR A 198 -10.86 -11.60 -0.50
CA THR A 198 -11.63 -11.19 0.68
C THR A 198 -12.49 -9.94 0.47
N SER A 199 -11.93 -8.92 -0.19
CA SER A 199 -12.57 -7.63 -0.43
C SER A 199 -13.63 -7.63 -1.55
N TYR A 200 -13.68 -8.67 -2.39
CA TYR A 200 -14.60 -8.77 -3.53
C TYR A 200 -15.45 -10.04 -3.51
N LEU A 201 -15.30 -10.87 -2.48
CA LEU A 201 -16.05 -12.11 -2.30
C LEU A 201 -17.47 -11.81 -1.77
N HIS A 202 -18.31 -11.24 -2.61
CA HIS A 202 -19.70 -10.91 -2.28
C HIS A 202 -20.69 -11.75 -3.07
N ALA A 203 -21.71 -12.30 -2.39
CA ALA A 203 -22.71 -13.15 -3.02
C ALA A 203 -23.42 -12.47 -4.21
N ASP A 204 -23.66 -11.16 -4.15
CA ASP A 204 -24.30 -10.40 -5.23
C ASP A 204 -23.43 -10.34 -6.50
N THR A 205 -22.13 -10.11 -6.34
CA THR A 205 -21.15 -10.12 -7.43
C THR A 205 -21.00 -11.50 -8.03
N LEU A 206 -20.80 -12.54 -7.19
CA LEU A 206 -20.63 -13.91 -7.67
C LEU A 206 -21.86 -14.42 -8.42
N ILE A 207 -23.08 -14.12 -7.94
CA ILE A 207 -24.32 -14.51 -8.63
C ILE A 207 -24.42 -13.81 -9.99
N SER A 208 -24.02 -12.54 -10.08
CA SER A 208 -24.05 -11.79 -11.33
C SER A 208 -23.05 -12.36 -12.34
N ASP A 209 -21.83 -12.66 -11.88
CA ASP A 209 -20.77 -13.28 -12.68
C ASP A 209 -21.18 -14.67 -13.18
N ILE A 210 -21.78 -15.52 -12.31
CA ILE A 210 -22.30 -16.83 -12.71
C ILE A 210 -23.36 -16.69 -13.81
N LYS A 211 -24.29 -15.75 -13.67
CA LYS A 211 -25.34 -15.52 -14.67
C LYS A 211 -24.74 -15.02 -15.99
N THR A 212 -23.73 -14.15 -15.93
CA THR A 212 -23.01 -13.67 -17.11
C THR A 212 -22.34 -14.84 -17.85
N VAL A 213 -21.58 -15.70 -17.16
CA VAL A 213 -20.99 -16.91 -17.77
C VAL A 213 -22.06 -17.83 -18.37
N GLN A 214 -23.18 -18.03 -17.67
CA GLN A 214 -24.27 -18.88 -18.18
C GLN A 214 -24.87 -18.33 -19.49
N ILE A 215 -25.01 -17.00 -19.60
CA ILE A 215 -25.54 -16.35 -20.80
C ILE A 215 -24.53 -16.42 -21.94
N GLU A 216 -23.25 -16.24 -21.66
CA GLU A 216 -22.16 -16.36 -22.63
C GLU A 216 -22.02 -17.79 -23.17
N ASP A 217 -22.15 -18.80 -22.31
CA ASP A 217 -22.15 -20.22 -22.72
C ASP A 217 -23.34 -20.54 -23.64
N ALA A 218 -24.52 -19.97 -23.33
CA ALA A 218 -25.70 -20.08 -24.18
C ALA A 218 -25.55 -19.35 -25.52
N ALA A 219 -24.84 -18.22 -25.55
CA ALA A 219 -24.54 -17.47 -26.77
C ALA A 219 -23.45 -18.16 -27.61
N SER A 220 -22.43 -18.75 -26.99
CA SER A 220 -21.33 -19.47 -27.66
C SER A 220 -21.81 -20.78 -28.28
N SER A 221 -22.73 -21.48 -27.61
CA SER A 221 -23.41 -22.66 -28.18
C SER A 221 -24.36 -22.29 -29.34
N ALA A 222 -24.91 -21.07 -29.38
CA ALA A 222 -25.66 -20.54 -30.53
C ALA A 222 -24.76 -20.02 -31.67
N SER A 223 -23.55 -19.52 -31.37
CA SER A 223 -22.65 -18.86 -32.32
C SER A 223 -21.74 -19.81 -33.12
N LEU A 224 -21.82 -21.13 -32.93
CA LEU A 224 -21.18 -22.13 -33.80
C LEU A 224 -21.82 -22.24 -35.21
N THR A 225 -22.74 -21.35 -35.55
CA THR A 225 -23.37 -21.24 -36.87
C THR A 225 -23.29 -19.83 -37.47
N ASN A 226 -22.11 -19.21 -37.56
CA ASN A 226 -21.81 -18.40 -38.75
C ASN A 226 -20.37 -17.92 -38.85
N THR A 227 -19.87 -17.98 -40.08
CA THR A 227 -18.51 -17.67 -40.49
C THR A 227 -18.38 -16.22 -40.99
N LYS A 228 -17.14 -15.70 -40.88
CA LYS A 228 -16.45 -14.77 -41.79
C LYS A 228 -16.69 -13.24 -41.72
N ALA A 229 -15.59 -12.57 -41.33
CA ALA A 229 -14.74 -11.66 -42.14
C ALA A 229 -14.89 -10.13 -42.04
N ALA A 230 -13.69 -9.50 -42.16
CA ALA A 230 -13.33 -8.13 -42.55
C ALA A 230 -13.45 -7.03 -41.48
N ASP A 231 -12.75 -5.90 -41.54
CA ASP A 231 -11.36 -5.49 -41.89
C ASP A 231 -11.26 -4.04 -41.33
N GLN A 232 -10.03 -3.56 -41.19
CA GLN A 232 -9.52 -2.22 -40.81
C GLN A 232 -10.44 -0.98 -40.85
N ASP A 233 -10.22 -0.05 -39.90
CA ASP A 233 -9.77 1.31 -40.28
C ASP A 233 -9.14 2.12 -39.12
N LYS A 234 -8.18 2.98 -39.49
CA LYS A 234 -7.39 3.91 -38.65
C LYS A 234 -7.74 5.37 -39.02
N ALA A 235 -7.84 6.26 -38.03
CA ALA A 235 -7.62 7.72 -38.16
C ALA A 235 -7.32 8.27 -36.74
N ASP A 236 -6.12 8.77 -36.44
CA ASP A 236 -5.52 10.10 -36.73
C ASP A 236 -6.20 11.26 -35.98
N LEU A 237 -5.50 11.79 -34.97
CA LEU A 237 -5.76 13.10 -34.35
C LEU A 237 -4.42 13.71 -33.93
N THR A 238 -4.07 14.81 -34.60
CA THR A 238 -2.95 15.70 -34.30
C THR A 238 -3.45 17.05 -33.77
N SER A 239 -2.53 17.79 -33.13
CA SER A 239 -2.59 19.18 -32.63
C SER A 239 -3.09 19.36 -31.17
N SER A 240 -2.54 20.22 -30.31
CA SER A 240 -1.30 21.01 -30.30
C SER A 240 -1.20 21.79 -28.97
N ASN A 241 0.03 21.96 -28.44
CA ASN A 241 0.55 23.05 -27.59
C ASN A 241 -0.05 23.23 -26.15
N ALA A 242 0.72 23.36 -25.07
CA ALA A 242 2.04 24.00 -24.91
C ALA A 242 2.89 23.36 -23.79
N SER A 243 4.22 23.42 -23.96
CA SER A 243 5.24 22.88 -23.06
C SER A 243 5.54 23.78 -21.85
N PRO A 244 5.60 23.24 -20.60
CA PRO A 244 6.18 23.95 -19.46
C PRO A 244 7.28 23.11 -18.80
N SER A 245 8.54 23.25 -19.20
CA SER A 245 9.48 22.19 -18.78
C SER A 245 10.98 22.49 -18.75
N ILE A 246 11.41 23.74 -18.99
CA ILE A 246 12.76 24.23 -18.62
C ILE A 246 12.68 25.47 -17.69
N SER A 247 11.53 26.13 -17.62
CA SER A 247 11.29 27.28 -16.73
C SER A 247 11.20 26.91 -15.23
N ARG A 248 11.05 25.63 -14.88
CA ARG A 248 10.92 25.18 -13.48
C ARG A 248 12.21 25.35 -12.65
N TRP A 249 13.37 25.40 -13.29
CA TRP A 249 14.67 25.68 -12.66
C TRP A 249 15.18 27.10 -12.92
N SER A 250 14.88 27.67 -14.08
CA SER A 250 15.37 29.01 -14.42
C SER A 250 14.61 30.09 -13.64
N GLY A 251 15.24 30.60 -12.57
CA GLY A 251 14.76 31.76 -11.81
C GLY A 251 14.45 31.52 -10.34
N LYS A 252 14.57 30.29 -9.83
CA LYS A 252 14.42 30.00 -8.39
C LYS A 252 15.79 30.08 -7.71
N SER A 253 15.89 30.91 -6.67
CA SER A 253 17.06 30.97 -5.79
C SER A 253 17.31 29.58 -5.19
N LEU A 254 18.46 28.96 -5.50
CA LEU A 254 18.94 27.74 -4.84
C LEU A 254 19.78 28.07 -3.60
N LEU A 255 19.59 29.26 -3.01
CA LEU A 255 20.39 29.71 -1.90
C LEU A 255 20.38 28.69 -0.75
N GLY A 256 21.58 28.32 -0.30
CA GLY A 256 21.82 27.32 0.74
C GLY A 256 21.79 25.86 0.29
N LEU A 257 21.57 25.60 -1.00
CA LEU A 257 21.74 24.29 -1.64
C LEU A 257 22.85 24.33 -2.69
N PRO A 258 23.59 23.23 -2.87
CA PRO A 258 24.45 23.08 -4.03
C PRO A 258 23.60 22.85 -5.29
N PRO A 259 24.17 22.92 -6.50
CA PRO A 259 23.50 22.44 -7.69
C PRO A 259 23.06 20.97 -7.53
N PRO A 260 21.84 20.59 -7.95
CA PRO A 260 21.37 19.21 -7.83
C PRO A 260 22.25 18.26 -8.64
N PRO A 261 22.62 17.09 -8.10
CA PRO A 261 23.38 16.10 -8.86
C PRO A 261 22.50 15.52 -9.97
N VAL A 262 23.04 15.53 -11.19
CA VAL A 262 22.38 14.99 -12.39
C VAL A 262 23.25 13.87 -12.94
N PRO A 263 22.79 12.61 -12.92
CA PRO A 263 23.54 11.51 -13.52
C PRO A 263 23.64 11.64 -15.05
N ASP A 264 24.81 11.36 -15.62
CA ASP A 264 25.04 11.43 -17.07
C ASP A 264 24.05 10.56 -17.88
N LYS A 265 23.66 9.41 -17.31
CA LYS A 265 22.73 8.46 -17.94
C LYS A 265 21.26 8.84 -17.79
N ASN A 266 20.93 9.84 -16.95
CA ASN A 266 19.57 10.31 -16.74
C ASN A 266 19.54 11.85 -16.71
N PRO A 267 19.82 12.50 -17.85
CA PRO A 267 19.76 13.95 -17.94
C PRO A 267 18.33 14.42 -17.71
N ILE A 268 18.19 15.52 -16.97
CA ILE A 268 16.88 16.08 -16.66
C ILE A 268 16.35 16.81 -17.89
N THR A 269 15.33 16.20 -18.52
CA THR A 269 14.62 16.77 -19.66
C THR A 269 13.18 17.05 -19.30
N ALA A 270 12.59 17.92 -20.12
CA ALA A 270 11.19 18.24 -20.07
C ALA A 270 10.24 17.04 -20.12
N ALA A 271 10.49 16.16 -21.09
CA ALA A 271 9.69 14.96 -21.31
C ALA A 271 9.85 13.99 -20.13
N ALA A 272 11.08 13.82 -19.62
CA ALA A 272 11.36 12.98 -18.45
C ALA A 272 10.65 13.47 -17.19
N ILE A 273 10.67 14.78 -16.90
CA ILE A 273 9.98 15.36 -15.75
C ILE A 273 8.47 15.14 -15.86
N ASN A 274 7.88 15.43 -17.02
CA ASN A 274 6.42 15.31 -17.20
C ASN A 274 5.96 13.85 -17.13
N LEU A 275 6.74 12.92 -17.72
CA LEU A 275 6.49 11.49 -17.60
C LEU A 275 6.59 11.01 -16.14
N GLY A 276 7.65 11.44 -15.43
CA GLY A 276 7.83 11.15 -14.01
C GLY A 276 6.72 11.70 -13.13
N GLN A 277 6.28 12.93 -13.40
CA GLN A 277 5.14 13.55 -12.71
C GLN A 277 3.88 12.72 -12.95
N LYS A 278 3.57 12.35 -14.20
CA LYS A 278 2.41 11.50 -14.51
C LYS A 278 2.46 10.18 -13.74
N LEU A 279 3.59 9.48 -13.77
CA LEU A 279 3.78 8.22 -13.03
C LEU A 279 3.58 8.40 -11.52
N PHE A 280 4.11 9.48 -10.94
CA PHE A 280 4.05 9.74 -9.50
C PHE A 280 2.62 9.84 -8.94
N PHE A 281 1.69 10.38 -9.73
CA PHE A 281 0.27 10.55 -9.37
C PHE A 281 -0.64 9.45 -9.92
N ASP A 282 -0.12 8.46 -10.66
CA ASP A 282 -0.92 7.42 -11.30
C ASP A 282 -1.24 6.27 -10.34
N ARG A 283 -2.52 6.13 -9.96
CA ARG A 283 -2.97 5.11 -9.02
C ARG A 283 -3.01 3.73 -9.64
N ARG A 284 -3.08 3.66 -10.98
CA ARG A 284 -2.98 2.42 -11.75
C ARG A 284 -1.60 1.79 -11.61
N LEU A 285 -0.60 2.43 -11.03
CA LEU A 285 0.68 1.78 -10.77
C LEU A 285 0.66 0.77 -9.62
N SER A 286 -0.30 0.83 -8.69
CA SER A 286 -0.45 -0.24 -7.68
C SER A 286 -1.15 -1.47 -8.24
N LEU A 287 -1.00 -2.61 -7.57
CA LEU A 287 -1.59 -3.89 -7.98
C LEU A 287 -3.08 -3.77 -8.32
N ASN A 288 -3.86 -3.14 -7.43
CA ASN A 288 -5.32 -3.02 -7.54
C ASN A 288 -5.80 -1.66 -8.07
N ASN A 289 -4.92 -0.84 -8.66
CA ASN A 289 -5.24 0.49 -9.20
C ASN A 289 -5.70 1.56 -8.19
N THR A 290 -5.45 1.38 -6.89
CA THR A 290 -5.96 2.30 -5.86
C THR A 290 -4.92 3.27 -5.30
N MET A 291 -3.63 3.08 -5.57
CA MET A 291 -2.55 3.79 -4.89
C MET A 291 -1.47 4.36 -5.83
N SER A 292 -1.04 5.58 -5.54
CA SER A 292 0.09 6.26 -6.19
C SER A 292 1.11 6.73 -5.16
N CYS A 293 2.30 7.17 -5.61
CA CYS A 293 3.34 7.69 -4.73
C CYS A 293 2.84 8.90 -3.90
N ALA A 294 2.00 9.74 -4.51
CA ALA A 294 1.45 10.95 -3.90
C ALA A 294 0.50 10.69 -2.71
N MET A 295 0.06 9.46 -2.49
CA MET A 295 -0.81 9.11 -1.34
C MET A 295 -0.03 8.87 -0.05
N CYS A 296 1.25 8.49 -0.15
CA CYS A 296 2.16 8.39 0.99
C CYS A 296 3.07 9.62 1.10
N HIS A 297 3.37 10.26 -0.03
CA HIS A 297 4.18 11.47 -0.13
C HIS A 297 3.31 12.66 -0.57
N VAL A 298 2.39 13.07 0.31
CA VAL A 298 1.36 14.06 0.04
C VAL A 298 2.00 15.46 -0.06
N PRO A 299 1.93 16.15 -1.22
CA PRO A 299 2.60 17.43 -1.42
C PRO A 299 2.28 18.48 -0.35
N GLU A 300 1.00 18.61 0.02
CA GLU A 300 0.48 19.57 1.00
C GLU A 300 0.95 19.27 2.43
N GLN A 301 1.42 18.04 2.67
CA GLN A 301 1.96 17.58 3.95
C GLN A 301 3.49 17.52 3.93
N GLY A 302 4.12 18.24 3.01
CA GLY A 302 5.57 18.29 2.88
C GLY A 302 6.17 17.07 2.17
N PHE A 303 5.41 16.48 1.24
CA PHE A 303 5.72 15.20 0.59
C PHE A 303 5.97 14.05 1.59
N THR A 304 5.21 14.06 2.69
CA THR A 304 5.11 12.97 3.68
C THR A 304 3.64 12.60 3.89
N ASN A 305 3.37 11.77 4.89
CA ASN A 305 2.05 11.62 5.49
C ASN A 305 2.14 12.08 6.95
N ASN A 306 1.56 13.24 7.26
CA ASN A 306 1.65 13.86 8.58
C ASN A 306 0.46 13.55 9.50
N GLN A 307 -0.54 12.83 9.00
CA GLN A 307 -1.73 12.45 9.77
C GLN A 307 -1.53 11.16 10.55
N MET A 308 -0.49 10.38 10.19
CA MET A 308 -0.23 9.07 10.77
C MET A 308 1.26 8.89 11.08
N ALA A 309 1.56 8.10 12.11
CA ALA A 309 2.95 7.73 12.43
C ALA A 309 3.62 7.01 11.26
N THR A 310 2.89 6.07 10.66
CA THR A 310 3.31 5.30 9.49
C THR A 310 2.21 5.30 8.44
N ALA A 311 2.60 5.23 7.17
CA ALA A 311 1.66 5.25 6.06
C ALA A 311 0.85 3.94 5.97
N VAL A 312 -0.26 4.00 5.24
CA VAL A 312 -1.13 2.87 4.95
C VAL A 312 -0.99 2.53 3.48
N GLY A 313 -0.56 1.31 3.19
CA GLY A 313 -0.48 0.73 1.87
C GLY A 313 -1.79 0.10 1.40
N ILE A 314 -1.66 -0.76 0.39
CA ILE A 314 -2.79 -1.44 -0.24
C ILE A 314 -3.62 -2.22 0.79
N GLU A 315 -4.95 -2.21 0.61
CA GLU A 315 -5.91 -2.93 1.47
C GLU A 315 -5.84 -2.55 2.97
N GLY A 316 -5.30 -1.38 3.30
CA GLY A 316 -5.19 -0.94 4.69
C GLY A 316 -3.93 -1.45 5.40
N SER A 317 -2.98 -2.04 4.67
CA SER A 317 -1.74 -2.59 5.25
C SER A 317 -0.87 -1.49 5.84
N SER A 318 -0.67 -1.49 7.16
CA SER A 318 0.24 -0.53 7.79
C SER A 318 1.70 -0.83 7.43
N VAL A 319 2.47 0.21 7.10
CA VAL A 319 3.93 0.10 7.05
C VAL A 319 4.53 0.31 8.45
N ARG A 320 5.76 -0.17 8.65
CA ARG A 320 6.47 -0.07 9.93
C ARG A 320 7.28 1.22 10.14
N ARG A 321 7.50 1.98 9.07
CA ARG A 321 8.33 3.20 9.08
C ARG A 321 7.54 4.42 8.62
N ASN A 322 7.87 5.57 9.18
CA ASN A 322 7.36 6.86 8.74
C ASN A 322 7.81 7.15 7.29
N ALA A 323 6.93 7.73 6.47
CA ALA A 323 7.24 8.11 5.10
C ALA A 323 8.11 9.39 5.10
N PRO A 324 9.40 9.31 4.69
CA PRO A 324 10.27 10.49 4.70
C PRO A 324 9.85 11.50 3.63
N THR A 325 10.22 12.77 3.81
CA THR A 325 9.96 13.80 2.80
C THR A 325 10.73 13.54 1.51
N LEU A 326 10.12 13.90 0.38
CA LEU A 326 10.79 13.93 -0.92
C LEU A 326 11.42 15.29 -1.26
N TYR A 327 11.24 16.31 -0.41
CA TYR A 327 11.98 17.56 -0.62
C TYR A 327 13.48 17.32 -0.56
N ASN A 328 14.19 17.84 -1.55
CA ASN A 328 15.65 17.76 -1.64
C ASN A 328 16.18 16.31 -1.68
N VAL A 329 15.35 15.34 -2.06
CA VAL A 329 15.76 13.91 -2.12
C VAL A 329 16.88 13.67 -3.14
N ALA A 330 17.02 14.56 -4.13
CA ALA A 330 18.10 14.57 -5.11
C ALA A 330 19.50 14.55 -4.51
N TYR A 331 19.67 15.14 -3.32
CA TYR A 331 20.99 15.32 -2.68
C TYR A 331 21.35 14.18 -1.72
N LEU A 332 20.47 13.18 -1.55
CA LEU A 332 20.74 12.08 -0.63
C LEU A 332 21.64 11.04 -1.29
N GLU A 333 22.72 10.66 -0.60
CA GLU A 333 23.63 9.58 -1.03
C GLU A 333 23.09 8.19 -0.68
N ARG A 334 22.25 8.12 0.35
CA ARG A 334 21.58 6.91 0.82
C ARG A 334 20.08 7.17 0.96
N LEU A 335 19.28 6.22 0.51
CA LEU A 335 17.83 6.26 0.48
C LEU A 335 17.24 5.22 1.44
N PHE A 336 15.96 5.40 1.77
CA PHE A 336 15.29 4.75 2.91
C PHE A 336 15.89 5.12 4.28
N HIS A 337 15.20 4.74 5.36
CA HIS A 337 15.68 4.93 6.73
C HIS A 337 16.84 4.00 7.10
N ASP A 338 16.95 2.83 6.49
CA ASP A 338 18.07 1.89 6.69
C ASP A 338 19.24 2.12 5.72
N GLY A 339 19.12 3.07 4.79
CA GLY A 339 20.19 3.43 3.86
C GLY A 339 20.53 2.34 2.84
N ARG A 340 19.59 1.43 2.55
CA ARG A 340 19.83 0.24 1.72
C ARG A 340 19.96 0.51 0.22
N GLU A 341 19.63 1.71 -0.22
CA GLU A 341 19.65 2.09 -1.63
C GLU A 341 20.46 3.37 -1.85
N TYR A 342 21.11 3.50 -2.99
CA TYR A 342 22.04 4.59 -3.33
C TYR A 342 21.62 5.39 -4.57
N ALA A 343 20.63 4.92 -5.33
CA ALA A 343 20.14 5.60 -6.51
C ALA A 343 18.62 5.78 -6.48
N LEU A 344 18.16 7.00 -6.78
CA LEU A 344 16.72 7.31 -6.90
C LEU A 344 16.06 6.43 -7.96
N GLU A 345 16.76 6.19 -9.06
CA GLU A 345 16.32 5.34 -10.16
C GLU A 345 15.98 3.90 -9.73
N GLN A 346 16.62 3.41 -8.67
CA GLN A 346 16.41 2.05 -8.15
C GLN A 346 15.45 2.02 -6.97
N GLN A 347 15.46 3.07 -6.14
CA GLN A 347 14.62 3.19 -4.95
C GLN A 347 13.14 2.97 -5.25
N VAL A 348 12.65 3.42 -6.41
CA VAL A 348 11.24 3.33 -6.81
C VAL A 348 10.70 1.90 -6.86
N TRP A 349 11.56 0.90 -7.07
CA TRP A 349 11.14 -0.50 -7.14
C TRP A 349 10.79 -1.08 -5.78
N GLY A 350 11.34 -0.52 -4.70
CA GLY A 350 10.95 -0.87 -3.33
C GLY A 350 9.45 -0.72 -3.08
N PRO A 351 8.89 0.50 -3.13
CA PRO A 351 7.46 0.74 -2.90
C PRO A 351 6.56 0.05 -3.94
N LEU A 352 6.99 -0.01 -5.22
CA LEU A 352 6.21 -0.64 -6.28
C LEU A 352 5.98 -2.13 -6.03
N LEU A 353 6.95 -2.84 -5.46
CA LEU A 353 6.91 -4.28 -5.24
C LEU A 353 6.59 -4.68 -3.80
N ALA A 354 6.76 -3.78 -2.83
CA ALA A 354 6.51 -4.08 -1.43
C ALA A 354 5.03 -4.46 -1.20
N PRO A 355 4.74 -5.62 -0.59
CA PRO A 355 3.37 -6.15 -0.47
C PRO A 355 2.49 -5.31 0.45
N ASN A 356 3.09 -4.54 1.36
CA ASN A 356 2.41 -3.62 2.26
C ASN A 356 2.45 -2.16 1.76
N GLU A 357 2.87 -1.91 0.52
CA GLU A 357 2.84 -0.61 -0.14
C GLU A 357 2.00 -0.69 -1.42
N MET A 358 2.60 -0.82 -2.62
CA MET A 358 1.87 -0.89 -3.90
C MET A 358 1.68 -2.32 -4.42
N ALA A 359 2.36 -3.30 -3.82
CA ALA A 359 2.14 -4.75 -3.92
C ALA A 359 2.14 -5.37 -5.32
N ASN A 360 2.83 -4.77 -6.31
CA ASN A 360 2.94 -5.44 -7.60
C ASN A 360 3.77 -6.73 -7.47
N PRO A 361 3.37 -7.82 -8.14
CA PRO A 361 4.02 -9.13 -7.98
C PRO A 361 5.41 -9.18 -8.62
N SER A 362 5.70 -8.33 -9.59
CA SER A 362 7.01 -8.25 -10.24
C SER A 362 7.21 -6.95 -11.02
N VAL A 363 8.46 -6.63 -11.34
CA VAL A 363 8.84 -5.55 -12.26
C VAL A 363 8.16 -5.71 -13.62
N GLY A 364 8.13 -6.95 -14.14
CA GLY A 364 7.51 -7.27 -15.43
C GLY A 364 6.01 -6.98 -15.47
N PHE A 365 5.30 -7.18 -14.35
CA PHE A 365 3.89 -6.84 -14.23
C PHE A 365 3.65 -5.33 -14.41
N VAL A 366 4.44 -4.50 -13.72
CA VAL A 366 4.36 -3.03 -13.81
C VAL A 366 4.68 -2.55 -15.23
N ILE A 367 5.75 -3.06 -15.83
CA ILE A 367 6.16 -2.72 -17.20
C ILE A 367 5.07 -3.10 -18.20
N ARG A 368 4.51 -4.31 -18.11
CA ARG A 368 3.42 -4.76 -18.99
C ARG A 368 2.21 -3.84 -18.85
N LYS A 369 1.85 -3.47 -17.62
CA LYS A 369 0.73 -2.56 -17.34
C LYS A 369 0.93 -1.21 -18.04
N LEU A 370 2.10 -0.59 -17.87
CA LEU A 370 2.43 0.68 -18.52
C LEU A 370 2.39 0.59 -20.05
N ASN A 371 2.91 -0.50 -20.63
CA ASN A 371 2.89 -0.71 -22.07
C ASN A 371 1.47 -0.95 -22.65
N LEU A 372 0.51 -1.37 -21.82
CA LEU A 372 -0.88 -1.58 -22.22
C LEU A 372 -1.76 -0.34 -22.07
N LEU A 373 -1.33 0.66 -21.29
CA LEU A 373 -2.08 1.89 -21.09
C LEU A 373 -1.92 2.81 -22.31
N ALA A 374 -3.02 3.09 -23.01
CA ALA A 374 -3.02 3.86 -24.25
C ALA A 374 -2.47 5.29 -24.06
N ASP A 375 -2.70 5.90 -22.90
CA ASP A 375 -2.25 7.25 -22.55
C ASP A 375 -0.75 7.34 -22.22
N TYR A 376 -0.01 6.22 -22.17
CA TYR A 376 1.46 6.19 -22.05
C TYR A 376 2.18 5.98 -23.38
N LYS A 377 1.45 5.67 -24.45
CA LYS A 377 2.03 5.38 -25.76
C LYS A 377 2.85 6.56 -26.28
N GLY A 378 4.13 6.34 -26.57
CA GLY A 378 5.04 7.36 -27.10
C GLY A 378 5.68 8.27 -26.04
N LEU A 379 5.23 8.23 -24.77
CA LEU A 379 5.79 9.11 -23.73
C LEU A 379 7.21 8.67 -23.32
N PHE A 380 7.44 7.37 -23.19
CA PHE A 380 8.76 6.82 -22.87
C PHE A 380 9.74 7.04 -24.03
N GLU A 381 9.29 6.86 -25.27
CA GLU A 381 10.09 7.08 -26.47
C GLU A 381 10.46 8.57 -26.61
N ALA A 382 9.54 9.48 -26.29
CA ALA A 382 9.82 10.91 -26.29
C ALA A 382 10.85 11.32 -25.21
N ALA A 383 10.84 10.66 -24.05
CA ALA A 383 11.74 10.96 -22.94
C ALA A 383 13.13 10.29 -23.08
N TYR A 384 13.18 9.04 -23.55
CA TYR A 384 14.36 8.18 -23.46
C TYR A 384 14.69 7.41 -24.75
N GLN A 385 13.95 7.62 -25.84
CA GLN A 385 14.11 6.88 -27.10
C GLN A 385 14.00 5.35 -26.92
N SER A 386 13.28 4.93 -25.88
CA SER A 386 13.04 3.55 -25.49
C SER A 386 11.63 3.43 -24.94
N SER A 387 11.02 2.25 -25.00
CA SER A 387 9.73 1.97 -24.36
C SER A 387 9.86 1.92 -22.82
N ALA A 388 8.76 1.62 -22.13
CA ALA A 388 8.79 1.40 -20.69
C ALA A 388 9.64 0.16 -20.36
N THR A 389 10.72 0.38 -19.61
CA THR A 389 11.62 -0.66 -19.07
C THR A 389 11.86 -0.40 -17.59
N MET A 390 12.55 -1.33 -16.93
CA MET A 390 12.94 -1.14 -15.53
C MET A 390 13.77 0.15 -15.35
N GLU A 391 14.67 0.44 -16.29
CA GLU A 391 15.50 1.64 -16.22
C GLU A 391 14.70 2.90 -16.52
N THR A 392 13.91 2.94 -17.60
CA THR A 392 13.23 4.18 -18.03
C THR A 392 12.13 4.61 -17.07
N VAL A 393 11.45 3.66 -16.41
CA VAL A 393 10.49 3.97 -15.34
C VAL A 393 11.18 4.58 -14.12
N GLY A 394 12.28 3.97 -13.67
CA GLY A 394 13.11 4.51 -12.58
C GLY A 394 13.66 5.90 -12.89
N MET A 395 14.18 6.08 -14.10
CA MET A 395 14.70 7.35 -14.58
C MET A 395 13.65 8.46 -14.63
N ALA A 396 12.43 8.15 -15.08
CA ALA A 396 11.34 9.12 -15.15
C ALA A 396 10.95 9.64 -13.77
N LEU A 397 10.64 8.73 -12.84
CA LEU A 397 10.28 9.07 -11.47
C LEU A 397 11.39 9.85 -10.76
N ALA A 398 12.64 9.41 -10.90
CA ALA A 398 13.80 10.10 -10.34
C ALA A 398 13.97 11.51 -10.93
N SER A 399 13.73 11.70 -12.24
CA SER A 399 13.78 13.02 -12.89
C SER A 399 12.77 13.99 -12.29
N TYR A 400 11.53 13.54 -12.05
CA TYR A 400 10.53 14.36 -11.38
C TYR A 400 10.91 14.66 -9.92
N GLN A 401 11.35 13.65 -9.15
CA GLN A 401 11.76 13.83 -7.76
C GLN A 401 12.92 14.83 -7.61
N ARG A 402 13.84 14.90 -8.59
CA ARG A 402 14.92 15.92 -8.60
C ARG A 402 14.42 17.35 -8.72
N THR A 403 13.20 17.56 -9.22
CA THR A 403 12.59 18.89 -9.28
C THR A 403 12.01 19.36 -7.96
N LEU A 404 11.83 18.47 -6.97
CA LEU A 404 11.28 18.76 -5.64
C LEU A 404 12.32 19.44 -4.73
N THR A 405 12.97 20.49 -5.24
CA THR A 405 14.05 21.22 -4.58
C THR A 405 13.50 22.42 -3.80
N SER A 406 13.54 22.33 -2.47
CA SER A 406 13.11 23.37 -1.53
C SER A 406 14.31 24.09 -0.92
N ALA A 407 14.44 25.38 -1.20
CA ALA A 407 15.62 26.20 -0.92
C ALA A 407 15.24 27.59 -0.39
N ASP A 408 16.23 28.46 -0.20
CA ASP A 408 16.02 29.88 0.12
C ASP A 408 15.19 30.09 1.40
N SER A 409 15.43 29.25 2.40
CA SER A 409 14.80 29.39 3.72
C SER A 409 15.27 30.68 4.42
N SER A 410 14.57 31.08 5.48
CA SER A 410 14.99 32.24 6.29
C SER A 410 16.39 32.07 6.88
N PHE A 411 16.80 30.83 7.20
CA PHE A 411 18.17 30.51 7.55
C PHE A 411 19.13 30.73 6.38
N ASP A 412 18.78 30.26 5.17
CA ASP A 412 19.65 30.39 4.00
C ASP A 412 19.88 31.86 3.63
N GLN A 413 18.82 32.67 3.67
CA GLN A 413 18.88 34.12 3.44
C GLN A 413 19.80 34.82 4.45
N TRP A 414 19.75 34.43 5.72
CA TRP A 414 20.61 34.99 6.77
C TRP A 414 22.05 34.50 6.67
N TYR A 415 22.27 33.18 6.60
CA TYR A 415 23.59 32.57 6.72
C TYR A 415 24.39 32.64 5.42
N PHE A 416 23.79 32.25 4.30
CA PHE A 416 24.44 32.26 2.98
C PHE A 416 24.20 33.58 2.23
N GLY A 417 22.97 34.09 2.27
CA GLY A 417 22.60 35.37 1.64
C GLY A 417 23.04 36.62 2.40
N LYS A 418 23.60 36.46 3.60
CA LYS A 418 24.10 37.54 4.49
C LYS A 418 23.04 38.61 4.81
N GLN A 419 21.76 38.24 4.78
CA GLN A 419 20.66 39.15 5.10
C GLN A 419 20.43 39.19 6.61
N ASN A 420 20.99 40.22 7.26
CA ASN A 420 21.01 40.36 8.72
C ASN A 420 19.64 40.34 9.41
N ASN A 421 18.53 40.60 8.70
CA ASN A 421 17.19 40.63 9.28
C ASN A 421 16.32 39.43 8.88
N ALA A 422 16.84 38.49 8.08
CA ALA A 422 16.06 37.35 7.59
C ALA A 422 15.76 36.32 8.70
N LEU A 423 16.67 36.16 9.68
CA LEU A 423 16.52 35.20 10.77
C LEU A 423 16.26 35.89 12.11
N ASN A 424 15.24 35.48 12.86
CA ASN A 424 14.91 36.01 14.18
C ASN A 424 16.06 35.75 15.20
N PRO A 425 16.34 36.67 16.16
CA PRO A 425 17.37 36.45 17.19
C PRO A 425 17.26 35.14 17.98
N GLY A 426 16.05 34.64 18.24
CA GLY A 426 15.84 33.36 18.91
C GLY A 426 16.32 32.17 18.07
N ALA A 427 16.08 32.19 16.76
CA ALA A 427 16.56 31.16 15.84
C ALA A 427 18.08 31.25 15.62
N ARG A 428 18.69 32.44 15.66
CA ARG A 428 20.16 32.60 15.66
C ARG A 428 20.80 31.98 16.89
N ALA A 429 20.26 32.25 18.07
CA ALA A 429 20.70 31.60 19.31
C ALA A 429 20.47 30.07 19.23
N GLY A 430 19.42 29.62 18.55
CA GLY A 430 19.19 28.21 18.24
C GLY A 430 20.29 27.61 17.37
N PHE A 431 20.70 28.30 16.31
CA PHE A 431 21.80 27.87 15.45
C PHE A 431 23.13 27.78 16.22
N GLU A 432 23.46 28.76 17.06
CA GLU A 432 24.65 28.72 17.92
C GLU A 432 24.64 27.51 18.86
N LEU A 433 23.48 27.15 19.41
CA LEU A 433 23.32 25.94 20.21
C LEU A 433 23.48 24.68 19.36
N PHE A 434 22.93 24.68 18.14
CA PHE A 434 22.97 23.54 17.22
C PHE A 434 24.39 23.16 16.83
N VAL A 435 25.25 24.14 16.53
CA VAL A 435 26.66 23.91 16.18
C VAL A 435 27.57 23.79 17.40
N GLY A 436 27.20 24.40 18.52
CA GLY A 436 27.97 24.44 19.75
C GLY A 436 27.51 23.40 20.76
N LYS A 437 26.86 23.86 21.85
CA LYS A 437 26.51 23.04 23.02
C LYS A 437 25.70 21.78 22.70
N GLY A 438 24.80 21.86 21.71
CA GLY A 438 23.95 20.74 21.30
C GLY A 438 24.69 19.71 20.44
N GLY A 439 25.80 20.08 19.82
CA GLY A 439 26.62 19.18 18.98
C GLY A 439 25.89 18.59 17.76
N CYS A 440 24.72 19.10 17.40
CA CYS A 440 23.84 18.51 16.38
C CYS A 440 24.50 18.50 14.99
N SER A 441 25.35 19.48 14.71
CA SER A 441 26.09 19.59 13.46
C SER A 441 27.15 18.50 13.25
N SER A 442 27.38 17.61 14.22
CA SER A 442 28.26 16.44 14.03
C SER A 442 27.69 15.38 13.11
N CYS A 443 26.36 15.36 12.92
CA CYS A 443 25.67 14.51 11.96
C CYS A 443 24.84 15.36 10.97
N HIS A 444 24.27 16.47 11.43
CA HIS A 444 23.48 17.37 10.58
C HIS A 444 24.34 18.51 10.03
N LEU A 445 25.18 18.17 9.06
CA LEU A 445 26.28 19.01 8.58
C LEU A 445 25.82 20.35 7.99
N VAL A 446 26.62 21.38 8.26
CA VAL A 446 26.52 22.75 7.71
C VAL A 446 27.88 23.08 7.11
N SER A 447 27.93 23.34 5.81
CA SER A 447 29.18 23.74 5.12
C SER A 447 29.29 25.27 5.03
N GLU A 448 30.39 25.74 4.47
CA GLU A 448 30.59 27.18 4.22
C GLU A 448 29.68 27.72 3.11
N GLU A 449 29.34 26.87 2.12
CA GLU A 449 28.63 27.28 0.90
C GLU A 449 27.15 26.85 0.90
N TYR A 450 26.81 25.76 1.58
CA TYR A 450 25.47 25.21 1.61
C TYR A 450 25.22 24.40 2.90
N ALA A 451 23.98 24.01 3.16
CA ALA A 451 23.67 23.12 4.27
C ALA A 451 22.61 22.11 3.86
N LEU A 452 22.95 20.82 3.77
CA LEU A 452 21.96 19.76 3.58
C LEU A 452 21.42 19.24 4.91
N PHE A 453 22.06 19.59 6.03
CA PHE A 453 21.69 19.15 7.38
C PHE A 453 21.62 17.63 7.52
N THR A 454 22.53 16.91 6.86
CA THR A 454 22.69 15.46 6.97
C THR A 454 24.10 15.09 6.52
N ASP A 455 24.67 14.08 7.15
CA ASP A 455 25.91 13.39 6.75
C ASP A 455 25.61 12.14 5.91
N SER A 456 24.33 11.83 5.67
CA SER A 456 23.84 10.56 5.14
C SER A 456 24.33 9.32 5.90
N GLY A 457 24.90 9.48 7.10
CA GLY A 457 25.43 8.42 7.94
C GLY A 457 24.33 7.60 8.62
N LEU A 458 24.69 6.44 9.15
CA LEU A 458 23.78 5.48 9.79
C LEU A 458 24.10 5.39 11.29
N HIS A 459 23.17 5.83 12.14
CA HIS A 459 23.40 6.00 13.58
C HIS A 459 22.31 5.36 14.43
N ASN A 460 22.72 4.86 15.60
CA ASN A 460 21.82 4.33 16.61
C ASN A 460 21.67 5.36 17.74
N THR A 461 20.49 5.99 17.81
CA THR A 461 20.15 6.94 18.87
C THR A 461 19.52 6.26 20.09
N GLY A 462 19.29 4.96 20.03
CA GLY A 462 18.61 4.16 21.06
C GLY A 462 17.11 4.02 20.87
N LEU A 463 16.49 4.82 20.00
CA LEU A 463 15.04 4.78 19.81
C LEU A 463 14.55 3.41 19.27
N GLY A 464 15.22 2.88 18.25
CA GLY A 464 14.86 1.56 17.71
C GLY A 464 15.03 0.43 18.73
N TYR A 465 16.07 0.50 19.57
CA TYR A 465 16.29 -0.43 20.70
C TYR A 465 15.13 -0.37 21.68
N GLN A 466 14.76 0.85 22.10
CA GLN A 466 13.66 1.06 23.05
C GLN A 466 12.35 0.47 22.55
N THR A 467 12.00 0.73 21.28
CA THR A 467 10.80 0.21 20.64
C THR A 467 10.83 -1.33 20.58
N ALA A 468 11.95 -1.91 20.15
CA ALA A 468 12.09 -3.36 20.01
C ALA A 468 12.06 -4.10 21.36
N MET A 469 12.60 -3.48 22.41
CA MET A 469 12.64 -4.06 23.77
C MET A 469 11.36 -3.77 24.58
N GLN A 470 10.36 -3.10 24.00
CA GLN A 470 9.07 -2.76 24.63
C GLN A 470 9.22 -2.05 26.00
N ALA A 471 10.32 -1.32 26.20
CA ALA A 471 10.63 -0.70 27.49
C ALA A 471 9.78 0.57 27.69
N SER A 472 8.49 0.44 28.00
CA SER A 472 7.53 1.55 28.20
C SER A 472 7.27 2.44 26.97
N PRO A 473 6.02 2.92 26.78
CA PRO A 473 5.72 3.90 25.75
C PRO A 473 6.52 5.18 26.00
N LEU A 474 7.12 5.71 24.93
CA LEU A 474 7.80 7.00 24.94
C LEU A 474 6.88 8.03 25.58
N THR A 475 7.32 8.67 26.67
CA THR A 475 6.60 9.78 27.28
C THR A 475 6.62 10.95 26.31
N THR A 476 5.58 11.04 25.47
CA THR A 476 5.27 12.25 24.72
C THR A 476 4.93 13.32 25.74
N THR A 477 5.48 14.54 25.59
CA THR A 477 5.10 15.64 26.47
C THR A 477 3.66 16.09 26.23
N SER A 478 3.14 15.83 25.02
CA SER A 478 1.73 16.01 24.69
C SER A 478 0.89 14.79 25.11
N LEU A 479 -0.23 15.04 25.80
CA LEU A 479 -1.23 14.02 26.14
C LEU A 479 -2.20 13.73 24.99
N THR A 480 -2.21 14.58 23.97
CA THR A 480 -3.09 14.49 22.81
C THR A 480 -2.30 14.55 21.50
N THR A 481 -2.87 13.95 20.46
CA THR A 481 -2.43 14.06 19.07
C THR A 481 -3.52 14.79 18.30
N ARG A 482 -3.11 15.80 17.52
CA ARG A 482 -4.00 16.55 16.65
C ARG A 482 -4.27 15.76 15.38
N VAL A 483 -5.52 15.35 15.17
CA VAL A 483 -5.96 14.53 14.03
C VAL A 483 -6.91 15.34 13.15
N GLN A 484 -6.66 15.34 11.84
CA GLN A 484 -7.59 15.94 10.89
C GLN A 484 -8.75 14.98 10.59
N ILE A 485 -9.99 15.44 10.80
CA ILE A 485 -11.21 14.63 10.54
C ILE A 485 -11.93 15.05 9.26
N ALA A 486 -11.62 16.24 8.74
CA ALA A 486 -12.04 16.74 7.42
C ALA A 486 -11.06 17.82 6.95
N PRO A 487 -10.98 18.16 5.65
CA PRO A 487 -10.11 19.24 5.16
C PRO A 487 -10.30 20.53 5.97
N GLY A 488 -9.21 21.04 6.56
CA GLY A 488 -9.20 22.18 7.48
C GLY A 488 -9.72 21.94 8.91
N GLN A 489 -10.34 20.79 9.20
CA GLN A 489 -10.97 20.49 10.50
C GLN A 489 -10.14 19.50 11.33
N PHE A 490 -9.77 19.89 12.55
CA PHE A 490 -8.93 19.09 13.44
C PHE A 490 -9.62 18.81 14.78
N VAL A 491 -9.25 17.69 15.40
CA VAL A 491 -9.61 17.31 16.76
C VAL A 491 -8.38 16.85 17.52
N GLU A 492 -8.36 17.08 18.83
CA GLU A 492 -7.31 16.56 19.72
C GLU A 492 -7.77 15.21 20.28
N VAL A 493 -7.03 14.15 19.99
CA VAL A 493 -7.34 12.79 20.45
C VAL A 493 -6.33 12.38 21.52
N ASN A 494 -6.79 11.85 22.65
CA ASN A 494 -5.90 11.40 23.71
C ASN A 494 -5.02 10.23 23.24
N ASN A 495 -3.72 10.28 23.53
CA ASN A 495 -2.78 9.25 23.09
C ASN A 495 -3.10 7.87 23.67
N SER A 496 -3.76 7.78 24.83
CA SER A 496 -4.21 6.51 25.39
C SER A 496 -5.31 5.85 24.55
N ILE A 497 -6.21 6.63 23.94
CA ILE A 497 -7.25 6.14 23.03
C ILE A 497 -6.58 5.61 21.76
N ILE A 498 -5.66 6.37 21.16
CA ILE A 498 -4.90 5.93 19.99
C ILE A 498 -4.16 4.64 20.29
N ALA A 499 -3.46 4.56 21.42
CA ALA A 499 -2.74 3.35 21.84
C ALA A 499 -3.68 2.15 22.03
N SER A 500 -4.89 2.35 22.57
CA SER A 500 -5.86 1.27 22.80
C SER A 500 -6.42 0.64 21.52
N VAL A 501 -6.40 1.38 20.41
CA VAL A 501 -6.87 0.91 19.09
C VAL A 501 -5.73 0.64 18.11
N SER A 502 -4.48 0.88 18.52
CA SER A 502 -3.30 0.66 17.67
C SER A 502 -2.87 -0.80 17.73
N GLY A 503 -2.60 -1.40 16.56
CA GLY A 503 -1.98 -2.73 16.49
C GLY A 503 -0.57 -2.75 17.10
N PRO A 504 -0.07 -3.93 17.50
CA PRO A 504 1.29 -4.06 18.00
C PRO A 504 2.29 -3.62 16.93
N ARG A 505 3.22 -2.73 17.30
CA ARG A 505 4.29 -2.29 16.39
C ARG A 505 5.23 -3.46 16.11
N GLN A 506 5.50 -3.71 14.83
CA GLN A 506 6.52 -4.67 14.44
C GLN A 506 7.91 -4.16 14.80
N ASN A 507 8.79 -5.07 15.20
CA ASN A 507 10.18 -4.73 15.49
C ASN A 507 10.88 -4.28 14.21
N ASP A 508 11.59 -3.16 14.31
CA ASP A 508 12.46 -2.64 13.25
C ASP A 508 13.89 -2.65 13.78
N LEU A 509 14.77 -3.44 13.14
CA LEU A 509 16.17 -3.55 13.53
C LEU A 509 17.08 -2.62 12.72
N GLY A 510 16.52 -1.75 11.87
CA GLY A 510 17.26 -0.80 11.06
C GLY A 510 18.19 -1.48 10.05
N LEU A 511 19.42 -0.96 9.94
CA LEU A 511 20.45 -1.46 9.02
C LEU A 511 20.76 -2.96 9.17
N TYR A 512 20.61 -3.53 10.38
CA TYR A 512 20.81 -4.96 10.63
C TYR A 512 20.03 -5.85 9.66
N GLU A 513 18.84 -5.45 9.24
CA GLU A 513 18.01 -6.28 8.36
C GLU A 513 18.62 -6.48 6.97
N ILE A 514 19.54 -5.59 6.60
CA ILE A 514 20.30 -5.64 5.35
C ILE A 514 21.63 -6.33 5.56
N THR A 515 22.38 -5.97 6.61
CA THR A 515 23.76 -6.44 6.81
C THR A 515 23.85 -7.76 7.59
N GLN A 516 22.80 -8.10 8.34
CA GLN A 516 22.75 -9.19 9.32
C GLN A 516 23.87 -9.11 10.39
N SER A 517 24.53 -7.95 10.53
CA SER A 517 25.60 -7.71 11.50
C SER A 517 25.02 -7.17 12.81
N PRO A 518 25.19 -7.86 13.96
CA PRO A 518 24.66 -7.39 15.24
C PRO A 518 25.11 -5.97 15.64
N GLN A 519 26.27 -5.51 15.16
CA GLN A 519 26.80 -4.17 15.38
C GLN A 519 26.01 -3.07 14.65
N ASP A 520 25.17 -3.44 13.68
CA ASP A 520 24.33 -2.53 12.88
C ASP A 520 22.88 -2.42 13.36
N ARG A 521 22.54 -3.09 14.46
CA ARG A 521 21.19 -3.03 15.03
C ARG A 521 20.80 -1.60 15.37
N TRP A 522 19.60 -1.24 14.95
CA TRP A 522 18.94 0.05 15.18
C TRP A 522 19.70 1.26 14.64
N LYS A 523 20.59 1.06 13.67
CA LYS A 523 21.16 2.18 12.92
C LYS A 523 20.20 2.62 11.83
N TYR A 524 19.94 3.92 11.80
CA TYR A 524 19.11 4.59 10.80
C TYR A 524 19.85 5.78 10.21
N ARG A 525 19.54 6.08 8.95
CA ARG A 525 20.14 7.18 8.21
C ARG A 525 19.79 8.51 8.86
N THR A 526 20.77 9.41 9.00
CA THR A 526 20.54 10.81 9.39
C THR A 526 19.63 11.49 8.37
N PRO A 527 18.38 11.88 8.70
CA PRO A 527 17.54 12.62 7.77
C PRO A 527 18.05 14.05 7.59
N SER A 528 17.75 14.66 6.43
CA SER A 528 17.94 16.11 6.28
C SER A 528 16.95 16.85 7.19
N LEU A 529 17.38 17.96 7.80
CA LEU A 529 16.50 18.83 8.58
C LEU A 529 15.84 19.94 7.75
N ARG A 530 16.10 20.01 6.43
CA ARG A 530 15.39 20.97 5.57
C ARG A 530 13.90 20.67 5.57
N ASN A 531 13.08 21.70 5.76
CA ASN A 531 11.62 21.59 5.87
C ASN A 531 11.13 20.71 7.04
N ILE A 532 11.96 20.43 8.04
CA ILE A 532 11.59 19.53 9.15
C ILE A 532 10.30 19.96 9.87
N ALA A 533 10.00 21.26 9.93
CA ALA A 533 8.77 21.77 10.53
C ALA A 533 7.48 21.39 9.79
N LEU A 534 7.58 20.86 8.57
CA LEU A 534 6.43 20.44 7.76
C LEU A 534 6.22 18.92 7.77
N THR A 535 7.15 18.15 8.35
CA THR A 535 7.26 16.70 8.11
C THR A 535 7.07 15.89 9.38
N ALA A 536 6.29 16.39 10.33
CA ALA A 536 5.83 15.59 11.45
C ALA A 536 5.00 14.38 10.95
N PRO A 537 4.86 13.30 11.73
CA PRO A 537 5.62 13.01 12.94
C PRO A 537 7.06 12.56 12.63
N TYR A 538 7.92 12.56 13.64
CA TYR A 538 9.37 12.46 13.50
C TYR A 538 9.91 11.07 13.84
N MET A 539 11.18 10.87 13.48
CA MET A 539 11.95 9.63 13.60
C MET A 539 11.54 8.57 12.57
N HIS A 540 12.28 7.45 12.52
CA HIS A 540 12.06 6.38 11.54
C HIS A 540 10.67 5.73 11.63
N ASP A 541 10.02 5.80 12.79
CA ASP A 541 8.73 5.14 13.09
C ASP A 541 7.60 6.14 13.41
N GLY A 542 7.85 7.45 13.29
CA GLY A 542 6.84 8.48 13.58
C GLY A 542 6.44 8.55 15.06
N SER A 543 7.29 8.07 15.97
CA SER A 543 6.97 7.99 17.41
C SER A 543 6.91 9.33 18.13
N LEU A 544 7.55 10.37 17.62
CA LEU A 544 7.57 11.70 18.25
C LEU A 544 6.73 12.66 17.41
N THR A 545 5.80 13.39 18.03
CA THR A 545 4.82 14.20 17.29
C THR A 545 5.25 15.65 17.12
N THR A 546 6.13 16.17 17.98
CA THR A 546 6.56 17.58 17.99
C THR A 546 8.08 17.73 17.91
N LEU A 547 8.56 18.88 17.42
CA LEU A 547 9.99 19.20 17.43
C LEU A 547 10.52 19.33 18.87
N GLU A 548 9.66 19.76 19.80
CA GLU A 548 9.94 19.80 21.22
C GLU A 548 10.24 18.41 21.78
N ASP A 549 9.45 17.39 21.40
CA ASP A 549 9.69 16.00 21.81
C ASP A 549 11.01 15.47 21.22
N VAL A 550 11.34 15.85 19.99
CA VAL A 550 12.64 15.51 19.35
C VAL A 550 13.80 16.14 20.12
N VAL A 551 13.72 17.44 20.43
CA VAL A 551 14.76 18.14 21.19
C VAL A 551 14.88 17.55 22.60
N GLU A 552 13.76 17.23 23.25
CA GLU A 552 13.78 16.59 24.56
C GLU A 552 14.41 15.19 24.49
N PHE A 553 14.12 14.43 23.43
CA PHE A 553 14.72 13.11 23.20
C PHE A 553 16.25 13.17 23.10
N TYR A 554 16.81 14.13 22.37
CA TYR A 554 18.27 14.29 22.31
C TYR A 554 18.82 14.92 23.58
N ASN A 555 18.08 15.81 24.25
CA ASN A 555 18.51 16.43 25.50
C ASN A 555 18.74 15.41 26.63
N ARG A 556 17.97 14.32 26.67
CA ARG A 556 18.17 13.18 27.59
C ARG A 556 19.27 12.20 27.15
N GLY A 557 19.82 12.33 25.94
CA GLY A 557 20.82 11.40 25.40
C GLY A 557 20.24 10.13 24.80
N GLY A 558 19.03 10.19 24.22
CA GLY A 558 18.40 9.02 23.60
C GLY A 558 18.08 7.90 24.59
N PHE A 559 18.21 6.64 24.16
CA PHE A 559 18.06 5.45 25.02
C PHE A 559 19.35 4.62 25.06
N PRO A 560 20.05 4.59 26.20
CA PRO A 560 21.31 3.87 26.33
C PRO A 560 21.19 2.38 25.97
N ASN A 561 22.13 1.91 25.15
CA ASN A 561 22.33 0.49 24.81
C ASN A 561 23.77 0.28 24.34
N ASP A 562 24.23 -0.96 24.28
CA ASP A 562 25.63 -1.32 24.01
C ASP A 562 26.17 -0.79 22.67
N ASN A 563 25.29 -0.60 21.67
CA ASN A 563 25.66 -0.17 20.31
C ASN A 563 25.20 1.27 20.00
N GLN A 564 24.90 2.09 21.01
CA GLN A 564 24.50 3.48 20.80
C GLN A 564 25.66 4.31 20.23
N ASP A 565 25.36 5.25 19.33
CA ASP A 565 26.37 6.16 18.81
C ASP A 565 26.94 7.03 19.95
N PRO A 566 28.26 7.09 20.16
CA PRO A 566 28.88 7.76 21.30
C PRO A 566 28.65 9.28 21.34
N ARG A 567 28.23 9.89 20.23
CA ARG A 567 27.85 11.31 20.18
C ARG A 567 26.49 11.57 20.85
N ILE A 568 25.70 10.54 21.10
CA ILE A 568 24.38 10.64 21.72
C ILE A 568 24.54 10.57 23.24
N HIS A 569 24.44 11.71 23.92
CA HIS A 569 24.56 11.81 25.37
C HIS A 569 23.68 12.96 25.91
N PRO A 570 23.39 13.01 27.23
CA PRO A 570 22.61 14.11 27.80
C PRO A 570 23.25 15.48 27.53
N LEU A 571 22.45 16.45 27.07
CA LEU A 571 22.92 17.78 26.65
C LEU A 571 22.72 18.86 27.72
N LYS A 572 21.84 18.61 28.71
CA LYS A 572 21.52 19.55 29.80
C LYS A 572 21.14 20.95 29.29
N LEU A 573 20.28 20.99 28.27
CA LEU A 573 19.70 22.21 27.73
C LEU A 573 18.60 22.73 28.66
N SER A 574 18.64 24.03 28.94
CA SER A 574 17.60 24.76 29.63
C SER A 574 16.35 24.90 28.76
N LYS A 575 15.21 25.24 29.38
CA LYS A 575 13.94 25.46 28.66
C LYS A 575 14.08 26.48 27.53
N LYS A 576 14.83 27.57 27.75
CA LYS A 576 15.05 28.63 26.74
C LYS A 576 15.90 28.12 25.58
N GLU A 577 16.93 27.33 25.85
CA GLU A 577 17.79 26.74 24.81
C GLU A 577 17.00 25.78 23.92
N LYS A 578 16.14 24.93 24.52
CA LYS A 578 15.27 24.02 23.75
C LYS A 578 14.32 24.77 22.81
N ILE A 579 13.68 25.83 23.29
CA ILE A 579 12.79 26.68 22.46
C ILE A 579 13.56 27.33 21.30
N ASN A 580 14.78 27.80 21.55
CA ASN A 580 15.59 28.41 20.51
C ASN A 580 16.01 27.39 19.44
N LEU A 581 16.34 26.14 19.81
CA LEU A 581 16.61 25.07 18.85
C LEU A 581 15.39 24.75 17.96
N VAL A 582 14.20 24.69 18.55
CA VAL A 582 12.97 24.50 17.76
C VAL A 582 12.78 25.64 16.76
N ARG A 583 12.93 26.90 17.19
CA ARG A 583 12.86 28.08 16.30
C ARG A 583 13.89 28.03 15.16
N PHE A 584 15.08 27.50 15.44
CA PHE A 584 16.08 27.28 14.41
C PHE A 584 15.61 26.24 13.39
N MET A 585 15.10 25.09 13.83
CA MET A 585 14.57 24.07 12.92
C MET A 585 13.38 24.56 12.08
N GLU A 586 12.49 25.37 12.66
CA GLU A 586 11.38 26.03 11.94
C GLU A 586 11.89 26.93 10.81
N SER A 587 13.03 27.58 11.02
CA SER A 587 13.64 28.51 10.06
C SER A 587 14.19 27.83 8.79
N LEU A 588 14.29 26.49 8.79
CA LEU A 588 14.83 25.67 7.69
C LEU A 588 13.79 25.32 6.61
N THR A 589 12.60 25.91 6.68
CA THR A 589 11.55 25.75 5.66
C THR A 589 11.84 26.65 4.46
N GLY A 590 11.92 26.06 3.26
CA GLY A 590 12.21 26.80 2.03
C GLY A 590 11.09 27.77 1.66
N SER A 591 11.45 28.94 1.13
CA SER A 591 10.50 29.98 0.74
C SER A 591 9.62 29.56 -0.46
N ASN A 592 10.11 28.61 -1.26
CA ASN A 592 9.46 28.13 -2.48
C ASN A 592 8.54 26.91 -2.28
N VAL A 593 8.35 26.41 -1.04
CA VAL A 593 7.51 25.24 -0.76
C VAL A 593 6.09 25.39 -1.32
N ALA A 594 5.44 26.53 -1.09
CA ALA A 594 4.08 26.76 -1.59
C ALA A 594 3.99 26.68 -3.13
N ALA A 595 5.04 27.11 -3.84
CA ALA A 595 5.11 27.00 -5.28
C ALA A 595 5.33 25.55 -5.76
N LEU A 596 6.05 24.73 -4.98
CA LEU A 596 6.20 23.30 -5.27
C LEU A 596 4.87 22.55 -5.10
N VAL A 597 4.10 22.86 -4.05
CA VAL A 597 2.77 22.26 -3.83
C VAL A 597 1.75 22.74 -4.88
N ALA A 598 1.78 24.01 -5.26
CA ALA A 598 0.86 24.51 -6.30
C ALA A 598 1.12 23.85 -7.67
N ASP A 599 2.37 23.50 -7.95
CA ASP A 599 2.78 22.82 -9.18
C ASP A 599 2.27 21.36 -9.24
N THR A 600 2.11 20.69 -8.10
CA THR A 600 1.56 19.31 -8.05
C THR A 600 0.06 19.25 -8.29
N MET A 601 -0.68 20.30 -7.89
CA MET A 601 -2.13 20.39 -8.09
C MET A 601 -2.56 20.43 -9.57
N GLN A 602 -1.61 20.65 -10.48
CA GLN A 602 -1.85 20.67 -11.93
C GLN A 602 -1.64 19.30 -12.59
N ALA A 603 -1.16 18.30 -11.84
CA ALA A 603 -0.92 16.97 -12.36
C ALA A 603 -2.23 16.20 -12.58
N SER A 604 -2.34 15.49 -13.71
CA SER A 604 -3.44 14.56 -13.95
C SER A 604 -3.33 13.34 -13.02
N ILE A 605 -4.40 13.01 -12.30
CA ILE A 605 -4.48 11.76 -11.54
C ILE A 605 -4.84 10.64 -12.52
N GLY A 606 -4.06 9.56 -12.52
CA GLY A 606 -4.39 8.35 -13.28
C GLY A 606 -5.34 7.48 -12.46
N ASP A 607 -6.63 7.56 -12.73
CA ASP A 607 -7.66 6.71 -12.14
C ASP A 607 -8.07 5.59 -13.13
N PRO A 608 -8.51 4.42 -12.65
CA PRO A 608 -9.14 3.40 -13.51
C PRO A 608 -10.45 3.95 -14.08
N GLU A 609 -10.67 3.77 -15.40
CA GLU A 609 -11.94 4.07 -16.08
C GLU A 609 -13.06 3.10 -15.68
#